data_AF-A0A5N6M4U3-F1
#
_entry.id   AF-A0A5N6M4U3-F1
#
_cell.length_a   1.000
_cell.length_b   1.000
_cell.length_c   1.000
_cell.angle_alpha   90.00
_cell.angle_beta   90.00
_cell.angle_gamma   90.00
#
_symmetry.space_group_name_H-M   'P 1'
#
loop_
_entity.id
_entity.type
_entity.pdbx_description
1 polymer ?
#
loop_
_entity_poly.entity_id
_entity_poly.type
_entity_poly.pdbx_seq_one_letter_code
_entity_poly.pdbx_strand_id
1 'polypeptide(L)'
;MLKFLSKVKIEFNALDPRTAACMEFLAQCNARKAKESNPSCQLLVKRRTDSFPPQISVTFVNGVEEVFDATSTPAQTIRKMILEKGQQLETEQMFREAGEKWPVLIPEEELRQSFPVTQIHNIKSMRLSPYWLNHVWRLQRHWKLNKLMED
;
A
#
# COMPACT_ATOMS: atom_id res chain seq x y z
N MET A 1 -2.83 4.75 6.10
CA MET A 1 -3.32 3.37 5.95
C MET A 1 -4.76 3.42 5.44
N LEU A 2 -5.73 3.87 6.26
CA LEU A 2 -7.14 3.90 5.86
C LEU A 2 -7.44 4.75 4.61
N LYS A 3 -6.62 5.77 4.28
CA LYS A 3 -6.75 6.53 3.02
C LYS A 3 -6.86 5.69 1.74
N PHE A 4 -6.34 4.47 1.74
CA PHE A 4 -6.35 3.57 0.58
C PHE A 4 -7.51 2.56 0.60
N LEU A 5 -8.26 2.48 1.70
CA LEU A 5 -9.23 1.41 1.94
C LEU A 5 -10.66 1.95 1.96
N SER A 6 -11.57 1.24 1.28
CA SER A 6 -13.02 1.47 1.40
C SER A 6 -13.62 0.69 2.56
N LYS A 7 -13.08 -0.49 2.89
CA LYS A 7 -13.59 -1.37 3.93
C LYS A 7 -12.49 -2.18 4.61
N VAL A 8 -12.67 -2.44 5.90
CA VAL A 8 -11.86 -3.34 6.72
C VAL A 8 -12.82 -4.26 7.47
N LYS A 9 -12.59 -5.57 7.42
CA LYS A 9 -13.35 -6.60 8.13
C LYS A 9 -12.38 -7.44 8.95
N ILE A 10 -12.57 -7.45 10.26
CA ILE A 10 -11.74 -8.22 11.20
C ILE A 10 -12.62 -9.32 11.78
N GLU A 11 -12.26 -10.59 11.55
CA GLU A 11 -13.01 -11.75 11.99
C GLU A 11 -12.15 -12.60 12.92
N PHE A 12 -12.62 -12.88 14.13
CA PHE A 12 -11.89 -13.73 15.08
C PHE A 12 -12.82 -14.33 16.13
N ASN A 13 -12.40 -15.45 16.72
CA ASN A 13 -13.01 -15.98 17.93
C ASN A 13 -12.36 -15.33 19.16
N ALA A 14 -13.18 -14.78 20.07
CA ALA A 14 -12.69 -14.07 21.26
C ALA A 14 -11.95 -14.97 22.26
N LEU A 15 -12.15 -16.29 22.19
CA LEU A 15 -11.45 -17.28 23.01
C LEU A 15 -10.17 -17.79 22.34
N ASP A 16 -9.90 -17.42 21.09
CA ASP A 16 -8.68 -17.84 20.38
C ASP A 16 -7.48 -17.01 20.88
N PRO A 17 -6.40 -17.65 21.37
CA PRO A 17 -5.22 -16.95 21.86
C PRO A 17 -4.44 -16.23 20.76
N ARG A 18 -4.70 -16.52 19.48
CA ARG A 18 -3.95 -16.02 18.32
C ARG A 18 -4.48 -14.68 17.81
N THR A 19 -5.34 -14.00 18.56
CA THR A 19 -6.04 -12.77 18.14
C THR A 19 -5.24 -11.47 18.31
N ALA A 20 -4.00 -11.55 18.81
CA ALA A 20 -3.15 -10.38 19.07
C ALA A 20 -3.05 -9.43 17.86
N ALA A 21 -2.78 -9.96 16.66
CA ALA A 21 -2.69 -9.14 15.46
C ALA A 21 -4.03 -8.46 15.09
N CYS A 22 -5.17 -9.15 15.26
CA CYS A 22 -6.49 -8.56 15.05
C CYS A 22 -6.75 -7.37 15.99
N MET A 23 -6.42 -7.51 17.28
CA MET A 23 -6.64 -6.46 18.27
C MET A 23 -5.73 -5.27 18.03
N GLU A 24 -4.46 -5.51 17.73
CA GLU A 24 -3.51 -4.45 17.42
C GLU A 24 -3.92 -3.71 16.14
N PHE A 25 -4.29 -4.44 15.08
CA PHE A 25 -4.75 -3.84 13.83
C PHE A 25 -6.05 -3.04 14.02
N LEU A 26 -7.00 -3.56 14.80
CA LEU A 26 -8.22 -2.84 15.17
C LEU A 26 -7.91 -1.52 15.90
N ALA A 27 -6.94 -1.52 16.82
CA ALA A 27 -6.50 -0.31 17.50
C ALA A 27 -5.87 0.70 16.52
N GLN A 28 -5.06 0.23 15.57
CA GLN A 28 -4.47 1.07 14.52
C GLN A 28 -5.53 1.69 13.61
N CYS A 29 -6.57 0.94 13.21
CA CYS A 29 -7.71 1.46 12.45
C CYS A 29 -8.50 2.49 13.25
N ASN A 30 -8.62 2.30 14.57
CA ASN A 30 -9.37 3.21 15.43
C ASN A 30 -8.61 4.48 15.83
N ALA A 31 -7.29 4.54 15.60
CA ALA A 31 -6.48 5.71 15.91
C ALA A 31 -7.06 6.97 15.23
N ARG A 32 -7.11 8.09 15.97
CA ARG A 32 -7.70 9.37 15.50
C ARG A 32 -7.17 9.78 14.12
N LYS A 33 -5.84 9.79 13.95
CA LYS A 33 -5.17 10.13 12.69
C LYS A 33 -5.57 9.19 11.54
N ALA A 34 -5.84 7.92 11.82
CA ALA A 34 -6.28 6.96 10.81
C ALA A 34 -7.71 7.29 10.35
N LYS A 35 -8.64 7.52 11.28
CA LYS A 35 -10.03 7.90 10.96
C LYS A 35 -10.11 9.24 10.24
N GLU A 36 -9.34 10.23 10.66
CA GLU A 36 -9.26 11.54 9.98
C GLU A 36 -8.76 11.42 8.55
N SER A 37 -7.87 10.46 8.27
CA SER A 37 -7.35 10.24 6.90
C SER A 37 -8.40 9.68 5.93
N ASN A 38 -9.43 9.01 6.43
CA ASN A 38 -10.55 8.51 5.63
C ASN A 38 -11.76 8.19 6.54
N PRO A 39 -12.68 9.14 6.73
CA PRO A 39 -13.87 8.93 7.56
C PRO A 39 -14.91 8.00 6.91
N SER A 40 -14.81 7.78 5.59
CA SER A 40 -15.74 6.93 4.84
C SER A 40 -15.38 5.44 4.86
N CYS A 41 -14.19 5.10 5.36
CA CYS A 41 -13.75 3.71 5.46
C CYS A 41 -14.62 2.92 6.45
N GLN A 42 -15.25 1.84 5.99
CA GLN A 42 -16.09 1.00 6.83
C GLN A 42 -15.24 0.03 7.65
N LEU A 43 -15.34 0.07 8.98
CA LEU A 43 -14.66 -0.86 9.88
C LEU A 43 -15.65 -1.83 10.50
N LEU A 44 -15.59 -3.10 10.11
CA LEU A 44 -16.44 -4.19 10.60
C LEU A 44 -15.64 -5.15 11.49
N VAL A 45 -16.19 -5.49 12.64
CA VAL A 45 -15.62 -6.49 13.55
C VAL A 45 -16.65 -7.59 13.74
N LYS A 46 -16.30 -8.83 13.37
CA LYS A 46 -17.16 -10.00 13.56
C LYS A 46 -16.51 -10.97 14.53
N ARG A 47 -17.16 -11.12 15.69
CA ARG A 47 -16.79 -12.13 16.67
C ARG A 47 -17.39 -13.47 16.26
N ARG A 48 -16.57 -14.48 16.10
CA ARG A 48 -16.94 -15.86 15.75
C ARG A 48 -16.92 -16.74 17.00
N THR A 49 -17.59 -17.88 16.93
CA THR A 49 -17.58 -18.92 17.97
C THR A 49 -16.97 -20.23 17.49
N ASP A 50 -16.63 -20.32 16.20
CA ASP A 50 -15.97 -21.48 15.62
C ASP A 50 -14.45 -21.45 15.83
N SER A 51 -13.79 -22.56 15.50
CA SER A 51 -12.34 -22.72 15.64
C SER A 51 -11.55 -22.18 14.44
N PHE A 52 -12.15 -21.32 13.61
CA PHE A 52 -11.49 -20.81 12.41
C PHE A 52 -10.43 -19.76 12.77
N PRO A 53 -9.27 -19.75 12.07
CA PRO A 53 -8.20 -18.80 12.36
C PRO A 53 -8.65 -17.33 12.24
N PRO A 54 -8.07 -16.43 13.05
CA PRO A 54 -8.34 -15.00 12.93
C PRO A 54 -7.91 -14.46 11.55
N GLN A 55 -8.74 -13.58 10.99
CA GLN A 55 -8.57 -13.09 9.63
C GLN A 55 -8.84 -11.58 9.55
N ILE A 56 -8.04 -10.89 8.74
CA ILE A 56 -8.23 -9.48 8.42
C ILE A 56 -8.45 -9.37 6.91
N SER A 57 -9.63 -8.95 6.50
CA SER A 57 -9.93 -8.64 5.11
C SER A 57 -9.98 -7.13 4.91
N VAL A 58 -9.38 -6.65 3.83
CA VAL A 58 -9.43 -5.23 3.45
C VAL A 58 -9.89 -5.11 2.00
N THR A 59 -10.70 -4.09 1.74
CA THR A 59 -11.12 -3.70 0.40
C THR A 59 -10.51 -2.33 0.13
N PHE A 60 -9.75 -2.22 -0.95
CA PHE A 60 -9.16 -0.97 -1.41
C PHE A 60 -10.22 -0.07 -2.06
N VAL A 61 -9.93 1.22 -2.22
CA VAL A 61 -10.86 2.20 -2.83
C VAL A 61 -11.21 1.87 -4.29
N ASN A 62 -10.36 1.11 -4.98
CA ASN A 62 -10.59 0.61 -6.33
C ASN A 62 -11.39 -0.72 -6.38
N GLY A 63 -11.82 -1.24 -5.24
CA GLY A 63 -12.58 -2.48 -5.13
C GLY A 63 -11.74 -3.76 -5.04
N VAL A 64 -10.41 -3.68 -5.12
CA VAL A 64 -9.54 -4.85 -4.90
C VAL A 64 -9.65 -5.32 -3.46
N GLU A 65 -9.85 -6.62 -3.24
CA GLU A 65 -9.89 -7.22 -1.91
C GLU A 65 -8.59 -7.98 -1.60
N GLU A 66 -8.15 -7.89 -0.36
CA GLU A 66 -7.06 -8.70 0.17
C GLU A 66 -7.44 -9.29 1.52
N VAL A 67 -6.95 -10.50 1.77
CA VAL A 67 -7.25 -11.27 2.96
C VAL A 67 -5.95 -11.72 3.58
N PHE A 68 -5.72 -11.33 4.83
CA PHE A 68 -4.52 -11.64 5.59
C PHE A 68 -4.83 -12.67 6.68
N ASP A 69 -3.95 -13.66 6.80
CA ASP A 69 -3.92 -14.55 7.96
C ASP A 69 -3.32 -13.80 9.15
N ALA A 70 -4.17 -13.50 10.13
CA ALA A 70 -3.79 -12.76 11.33
C ALA A 70 -3.18 -13.68 12.41
N THR A 71 -3.04 -14.98 12.14
CA THR A 71 -2.43 -15.96 13.04
C THR A 71 -0.91 -15.86 13.03
N SER A 72 -0.33 -15.82 11.82
CA SER A 72 1.12 -15.83 11.61
C SER A 72 1.68 -14.46 11.24
N THR A 73 0.82 -13.52 10.86
CA THR A 73 1.25 -12.22 10.32
C THR A 73 1.00 -11.11 11.36
N PRO A 74 2.04 -10.43 11.86
CA PRO A 74 1.88 -9.32 12.79
C PRO A 74 1.12 -8.15 12.16
N ALA A 75 0.35 -7.42 12.97
CA ALA A 75 -0.44 -6.27 12.51
C ALA A 75 0.39 -5.19 11.83
N GLN A 76 1.62 -4.96 12.30
CA GLN A 76 2.56 -4.01 11.67
C GLN A 76 2.93 -4.42 10.25
N THR A 77 3.15 -5.71 10.01
CA THR A 77 3.45 -6.26 8.68
C THR A 77 2.25 -6.09 7.76
N ILE A 78 1.04 -6.44 8.24
CA ILE A 78 -0.21 -6.25 7.47
C ILE A 78 -0.39 -4.77 7.11
N ARG A 79 -0.19 -3.86 8.08
CA ARG A 79 -0.23 -2.41 7.84
C ARG A 79 0.78 -1.97 6.77
N LYS A 80 2.01 -2.50 6.79
CA LYS A 80 3.03 -2.19 5.81
C LYS A 80 2.61 -2.66 4.41
N MET A 81 2.15 -3.90 4.27
CA MET A 81 1.66 -4.45 3.00
C MET A 81 0.52 -3.61 2.42
N ILE A 82 -0.45 -3.19 3.25
CA ILE A 82 -1.55 -2.30 2.84
C ILE A 82 -1.04 -0.95 2.34
N LEU A 83 -0.05 -0.37 3.01
CA LEU A 83 0.53 0.92 2.60
C LEU A 83 1.27 0.80 1.27
N GLU A 84 2.06 -0.26 1.09
CA GLU A 84 2.82 -0.51 -0.14
C GLU A 84 1.87 -0.76 -1.32
N LYS A 85 0.88 -1.64 -1.15
CA LYS A 85 -0.14 -1.88 -2.19
C LYS A 85 -0.98 -0.64 -2.48
N GLY A 86 -1.39 0.10 -1.45
CA GLY A 86 -2.14 1.33 -1.61
C GLY A 86 -1.40 2.37 -2.44
N GLN A 87 -0.09 2.54 -2.23
CA GLN A 87 0.75 3.44 -3.02
C GLN A 87 0.90 2.96 -4.47
N GLN A 88 0.99 1.64 -4.71
CA GLN A 88 1.03 1.08 -6.06
C GLN A 88 -0.26 1.39 -6.82
N LEU A 89 -1.42 1.18 -6.18
CA LEU A 89 -2.73 1.45 -6.79
C LEU A 89 -2.95 2.95 -7.05
N GLU A 90 -2.52 3.82 -6.13
CA GLU A 90 -2.55 5.28 -6.30
C GLU A 90 -1.67 5.71 -7.48
N THR A 91 -0.47 5.12 -7.62
CA THR A 91 0.44 5.41 -8.74
C THR A 91 -0.16 4.94 -10.07
N GLU A 92 -0.65 3.70 -10.12
CA GLU A 92 -1.32 3.16 -11.30
C GLU A 92 -2.49 4.06 -11.77
N GLN A 93 -3.29 4.56 -10.83
CA GLN A 93 -4.39 5.47 -11.11
C GLN A 93 -3.88 6.78 -11.73
N MET A 94 -2.80 7.38 -11.21
CA MET A 94 -2.20 8.59 -11.80
C MET A 94 -1.74 8.37 -13.25
N PHE A 95 -1.15 7.22 -13.57
CA PHE A 95 -0.75 6.88 -14.94
C PHE A 95 -1.96 6.74 -15.86
N ARG A 96 -2.99 6.03 -15.41
CA ARG A 96 -4.24 5.86 -16.15
C ARG A 96 -4.93 7.21 -16.44
N GLU A 97 -4.94 8.12 -15.47
CA GLU A 97 -5.50 9.49 -15.62
C GLU A 97 -4.70 10.35 -16.61
N ALA A 98 -3.38 10.15 -16.70
CA ALA A 98 -2.54 10.81 -17.70
C ALA A 98 -2.66 10.21 -19.11
N GLY A 99 -3.42 9.11 -19.28
CA GLY A 99 -3.51 8.36 -20.54
C GLY A 99 -2.27 7.50 -20.83
N GLU A 100 -1.40 7.30 -19.83
CA GLU A 100 -0.16 6.55 -19.95
C GLU A 100 -0.35 5.07 -19.58
N LYS A 101 0.43 4.19 -20.20
CA LYS A 101 0.35 2.75 -19.94
C LYS A 101 1.00 2.38 -18.60
N TRP A 102 0.33 1.52 -17.84
CA TRP A 102 0.86 0.89 -16.63
C TRP A 102 0.92 -0.63 -16.79
N PRO A 103 2.00 -1.32 -16.38
CA PRO A 103 3.26 -0.77 -15.86
C PRO A 103 4.06 -0.07 -16.97
N VAL A 104 4.80 0.99 -16.64
CA VAL A 104 5.68 1.66 -17.60
C VAL A 104 6.74 0.66 -18.09
N LEU A 105 6.73 0.36 -19.39
CA LEU A 105 7.78 -0.43 -20.01
C LEU A 105 8.95 0.51 -20.29
N ILE A 106 10.01 0.38 -19.50
CA ILE A 106 11.25 1.13 -19.72
C ILE A 106 12.07 0.36 -20.78
N PRO A 107 12.37 0.96 -21.94
CA PRO A 107 13.25 0.36 -22.95
C PRO A 107 14.64 0.04 -22.37
N GLU A 108 15.30 -1.01 -22.88
CA GLU A 108 16.64 -1.41 -22.41
C GLU A 108 17.69 -0.32 -22.64
N GLU A 109 17.49 0.50 -23.68
CA GLU A 109 18.35 1.62 -24.03
C GLU A 109 18.34 2.71 -22.94
N GLU A 110 17.19 2.98 -22.33
CA GLU A 110 17.06 3.96 -21.23
C GLU A 110 17.64 3.44 -19.92
N LEU A 111 17.60 2.12 -19.69
CA LEU A 111 18.21 1.50 -18.52
C LEU A 111 19.74 1.65 -18.49
N ARG A 112 20.38 1.73 -19.66
CA ARG A 112 21.83 1.91 -19.81
C ARG A 112 22.28 3.36 -19.72
N GLN A 113 21.36 4.32 -19.73
CA GLN A 113 21.69 5.75 -19.60
C GLN A 113 22.03 6.08 -18.14
N SER A 114 23.27 6.53 -17.92
CA SER A 114 23.67 7.16 -16.67
C SER A 114 23.04 8.55 -16.61
N PHE A 115 21.99 8.72 -15.82
CA PHE A 115 21.46 10.04 -15.54
C PHE A 115 22.43 10.76 -14.60
N PRO A 116 22.93 11.97 -14.95
CA PRO A 116 23.76 12.73 -14.04
C PRO A 116 22.95 13.05 -12.79
N VAL A 117 23.49 12.67 -11.63
CA VAL A 117 22.93 13.03 -10.32
C VAL A 117 22.83 14.54 -10.28
N THR A 118 21.61 15.07 -10.27
CA THR A 118 21.39 16.51 -10.19
C THR A 118 21.79 16.95 -8.79
N GLN A 119 22.99 17.52 -8.66
CA GLN A 119 23.43 18.20 -7.46
C GLN A 119 22.44 19.34 -7.19
N ILE A 120 21.79 19.31 -6.03
CA ILE A 120 20.81 20.31 -5.61
C ILE A 120 21.55 21.59 -5.25
N HIS A 121 21.95 22.37 -6.24
CA HIS A 121 22.50 23.71 -6.04
C HIS A 121 21.68 24.72 -6.85
N ASN A 122 21.05 25.65 -6.12
CA ASN A 122 20.30 26.83 -6.56
C ASN A 122 18.89 26.63 -7.15
N ILE A 123 17.89 26.99 -6.32
CA ILE A 123 16.44 26.94 -6.53
C ILE A 123 15.91 28.00 -7.54
N LYS A 124 16.76 28.72 -8.28
CA LYS A 124 16.29 29.90 -9.06
C LYS A 124 16.10 29.70 -10.58
N SER A 125 16.33 28.52 -11.15
CA SER A 125 16.14 28.32 -12.61
C SER A 125 15.39 27.05 -13.01
N MET A 126 14.41 26.61 -12.24
CA MET A 126 13.58 25.45 -12.61
C MET A 126 12.32 25.88 -13.35
N ARG A 127 12.51 26.31 -14.60
CA ARG A 127 11.44 26.17 -15.58
C ARG A 127 11.46 24.72 -16.06
N LEU A 128 10.40 23.99 -15.69
CA LEU A 128 9.99 22.69 -16.24
C LEU A 128 10.94 21.49 -15.95
N SER A 129 11.36 21.35 -14.69
CA SER A 129 11.83 20.11 -14.05
C SER A 129 10.71 19.08 -13.75
N PRO A 130 10.46 17.95 -14.46
CA PRO A 130 9.42 17.00 -14.04
C PRO A 130 9.92 16.14 -12.87
N TYR A 131 9.92 16.74 -11.68
CA TYR A 131 10.20 16.06 -10.41
C TYR A 131 9.33 14.82 -10.16
N TRP A 132 8.19 14.74 -10.85
CA TRP A 132 7.30 13.59 -10.89
C TRP A 132 7.95 12.33 -11.48
N LEU A 133 8.77 12.47 -12.53
CA LEU A 133 9.43 11.32 -13.15
C LEU A 133 10.46 10.71 -12.20
N ASN A 134 11.28 11.50 -11.50
CA ASN A 134 12.34 10.95 -10.64
C ASN A 134 11.82 10.12 -9.44
N HIS A 135 10.70 10.51 -8.83
CA HIS A 135 10.13 9.76 -7.70
C HIS A 135 9.46 8.46 -8.18
N VAL A 136 8.73 8.54 -9.29
CA VAL A 136 8.06 7.41 -9.93
C VAL A 136 9.08 6.40 -10.48
N TRP A 137 10.15 6.87 -11.12
CA TRP A 137 11.28 6.06 -11.58
C TRP A 137 11.97 5.31 -10.43
N ARG A 138 12.12 5.95 -9.26
CA ARG A 138 12.74 5.32 -8.08
C ARG A 138 11.87 4.21 -7.49
N LEU A 139 10.55 4.45 -7.39
CA LEU A 139 9.60 3.46 -6.90
C LEU A 139 9.44 2.28 -7.86
N GLN A 140 9.43 2.56 -9.16
CA GLN A 140 9.28 1.52 -10.18
C GLN A 140 10.54 0.66 -10.35
N ARG A 141 11.75 1.24 -10.22
CA ARG A 141 13.00 0.47 -10.14
C ARG A 141 13.02 -0.43 -8.89
N HIS A 142 12.58 0.09 -7.74
CA HIS A 142 12.51 -0.70 -6.51
C HIS A 142 11.51 -1.87 -6.64
N TRP A 143 10.35 -1.64 -7.27
CA TRP A 143 9.37 -2.70 -7.57
C TRP A 143 9.92 -3.75 -8.53
N LYS A 144 10.56 -3.36 -9.63
CA LYS A 144 11.16 -4.30 -10.60
C LYS A 144 12.26 -5.14 -9.96
N LEU A 145 13.06 -4.57 -9.06
CA LEU A 145 14.10 -5.30 -8.32
C LEU A 145 13.51 -6.29 -7.32
N ASN A 146 12.44 -5.94 -6.61
CA ASN A 146 11.80 -6.87 -5.66
C ASN A 146 11.05 -8.02 -6.37
N LYS A 147 10.39 -7.73 -7.50
CA LYS A 147 9.70 -8.76 -8.29
C LYS A 147 10.65 -9.76 -8.96
N LEU A 148 11.86 -9.33 -9.34
CA LEU A 148 12.91 -10.20 -9.90
C LEU A 148 13.64 -11.05 -8.84
N MET A 149 13.36 -10.86 -7.54
CA MET A 149 13.91 -11.69 -6.45
C MET A 149 12.92 -12.73 -5.92
N GLU A 150 11.68 -12.74 -6.42
CA GLU A 150 10.64 -13.72 -6.07
C GLU A 150 10.49 -14.86 -7.11
N ASP A 151 11.27 -14.81 -8.20
CA ASP A 151 11.45 -15.88 -9.22
C ASP A 151 12.83 -16.55 -9.05
#